data_AF-A0A838VZ07-F1
#
_entry.id   AF-A0A838VZ07-F1
#
_cell.length_a   1.000
_cell.length_b   1.000
_cell.length_c   1.000
_cell.angle_alpha   90.00
_cell.angle_beta   90.00
_cell.angle_gamma   90.00
#
_symmetry.space_group_name_H-M   'P 1'
#
loop_
_entity.id
_entity.type
_entity.pdbx_description
1 polymer ?
#
loop_
_entity_poly.entity_id
_entity_poly.type
_entity_poly.pdbx_seq_one_letter_code
_entity_poly.pdbx_strand_id
1 'polypeptide(L)'
;MSKINYQSLVDACNTCILSCQACIKACEHSASVCPNDTMCEATRMSNCTDRCKECIEACRVCIKECNTVLEQARTQGHDDYVQILQQCIKDCGECIKACENTIDKCSSNLGCSQACKLCVDACNLCISSCDTCIEEINNKK
;
A
#
# COMPACT_ATOMS: atom_id res chain seq x y z
N MET A 1 -4.36 15.96 29.54
CA MET A 1 -3.94 14.88 28.62
C MET A 1 -4.65 15.09 27.30
N SER A 2 -3.92 15.34 26.22
CA SER A 2 -4.50 15.48 24.88
C SER A 2 -4.86 14.09 24.35
N LYS A 3 -6.11 13.89 23.93
CA LYS A 3 -6.54 12.65 23.26
C LYS A 3 -5.79 12.50 21.93
N ILE A 4 -5.28 11.31 21.64
CA ILE A 4 -4.75 10.97 20.32
C ILE A 4 -5.87 11.11 19.29
N ASN A 5 -5.64 11.89 18.23
CA ASN A 5 -6.58 11.99 17.12
C ASN A 5 -6.25 10.91 16.08
N TYR A 6 -7.02 9.83 16.09
CA TYR A 6 -6.84 8.72 15.16
C TYR A 6 -7.54 8.93 13.80
N GLN A 7 -8.30 10.02 13.62
CA GLN A 7 -9.09 10.19 12.41
C GLN A 7 -8.22 10.33 11.16
N SER A 8 -7.12 11.09 11.23
CA SER A 8 -6.21 11.25 10.09
C SER A 8 -5.58 9.92 9.66
N LEU A 9 -5.26 9.06 10.64
CA LEU A 9 -4.76 7.72 10.37
C LEU A 9 -5.82 6.83 9.71
N VAL A 10 -7.05 6.83 10.22
CA VAL A 10 -8.15 6.06 9.60
C VAL A 10 -8.40 6.52 8.17
N ASP A 11 -8.39 7.83 7.91
CA ASP A 11 -8.57 8.38 6.56
C ASP A 11 -7.41 8.00 5.62
N ALA A 12 -6.17 8.02 6.13
CA ALA A 12 -4.99 7.61 5.39
C ALA A 12 -4.99 6.11 5.07
N CYS A 13 -5.35 5.25 6.02
CA CYS A 13 -5.50 3.80 5.79
C CYS A 13 -6.59 3.51 4.75
N ASN A 14 -7.76 4.15 4.85
CA ASN A 14 -8.82 3.98 3.85
C ASN A 14 -8.38 4.42 2.45
N THR A 15 -7.68 5.55 2.35
CA THR A 15 -7.12 6.03 1.07
C THR A 15 -6.08 5.03 0.52
N CYS A 16 -5.22 4.51 1.39
CA CYS A 16 -4.24 3.47 1.06
C CYS A 16 -4.92 2.21 0.50
N ILE A 17 -5.94 1.71 1.19
CA ILE A 17 -6.71 0.54 0.76
C ILE A 17 -7.32 0.75 -0.63
N LEU A 18 -7.98 1.88 -0.86
CA LEU A 18 -8.60 2.19 -2.15
C LEU A 18 -7.57 2.25 -3.29
N SER A 19 -6.42 2.88 -3.04
CA SER A 19 -5.32 2.93 -4.02
C SER A 19 -4.70 1.56 -4.29
N CYS A 20 -4.48 0.75 -3.25
CA CYS A 20 -4.00 -0.63 -3.39
C CYS A 20 -4.99 -1.48 -4.21
N GLN A 21 -6.30 -1.38 -3.95
CA GLN A 21 -7.33 -2.09 -4.72
C GLN A 21 -7.36 -1.66 -6.19
N ALA A 22 -7.19 -0.37 -6.48
CA ALA A 22 -7.09 0.13 -7.85
C ALA A 22 -5.81 -0.37 -8.54
N CYS A 23 -4.69 -0.41 -7.81
CA CYS A 23 -3.41 -0.94 -8.29
C CYS A 23 -3.51 -2.43 -8.62
N ILE A 24 -4.08 -3.24 -7.72
CA ILE A 24 -4.31 -4.67 -7.94
C ILE A 24 -5.08 -4.90 -9.24
N LYS A 25 -6.23 -4.23 -9.41
CA LYS A 25 -7.05 -4.38 -10.62
C LYS A 25 -6.27 -4.05 -11.90
N ALA A 26 -5.43 -3.01 -11.86
CA ALA A 26 -4.61 -2.64 -13.00
C ALA A 26 -3.49 -3.66 -13.27
N CYS A 27 -2.80 -4.14 -12.22
CA CYS A 27 -1.74 -5.14 -12.32
C CYS A 27 -2.26 -6.51 -12.79
N GLU A 28 -3.40 -6.97 -12.26
CA GLU A 28 -4.05 -8.22 -12.68
C GLU A 28 -4.48 -8.15 -14.14
N HIS A 29 -5.06 -7.01 -14.55
CA HIS A 29 -5.41 -6.79 -15.95
C HIS A 29 -4.16 -6.84 -16.84
N SER A 30 -3.09 -6.13 -16.48
CA SER A 30 -1.83 -6.13 -17.23
C SER A 30 -1.20 -7.52 -17.30
N ALA A 31 -1.20 -8.30 -16.21
CA ALA A 31 -0.68 -9.66 -16.20
C ALA A 31 -1.49 -10.61 -17.10
N SER A 32 -2.81 -10.47 -17.15
CA SER A 32 -3.68 -11.29 -18.02
C SER A 32 -3.49 -11.00 -19.51
N VAL A 33 -3.19 -9.74 -19.85
CA VAL A 33 -2.98 -9.30 -21.24
C VAL A 33 -1.55 -9.53 -21.71
N CYS A 34 -0.62 -9.71 -20.77
CA CYS A 34 0.80 -10.00 -21.01
C CYS A 34 1.25 -11.33 -20.42
N PRO A 35 0.77 -12.47 -20.95
CA PRO A 35 1.16 -13.79 -20.43
C PRO A 35 2.64 -14.08 -20.65
N ASN A 36 3.24 -13.50 -21.70
CA ASN A 36 4.64 -13.68 -22.06
C ASN A 36 5.26 -12.29 -22.19
N ASP A 37 6.33 -12.01 -21.45
CA ASP A 37 7.03 -10.70 -21.36
C ASP A 37 7.56 -10.15 -22.69
N THR A 38 7.29 -10.81 -23.82
CA THR A 38 7.84 -10.51 -25.14
C THR A 38 7.11 -9.39 -25.86
N MET A 39 5.81 -9.15 -25.59
CA MET A 39 5.02 -8.10 -26.27
C MET A 39 3.89 -7.53 -25.40
N CYS A 40 4.22 -6.72 -24.40
CA CYS A 40 3.22 -5.84 -23.82
C CYS A 40 3.15 -4.52 -24.60
N GLU A 41 1.96 -4.10 -25.05
CA GLU A 41 1.77 -2.79 -25.66
C GLU A 41 1.94 -1.68 -24.60
N ALA A 42 2.84 -0.72 -24.86
CA ALA A 42 3.17 0.38 -23.96
C ALA A 42 1.93 1.15 -23.44
N THR A 43 0.89 1.31 -24.27
CA THR A 43 -0.35 2.03 -23.91
C THR A 43 -1.16 1.29 -22.82
N ARG A 44 -1.07 -0.04 -22.74
CA ARG A 44 -1.80 -0.84 -21.74
C ARG A 44 -1.07 -0.90 -20.40
N MET A 45 0.24 -0.69 -20.39
CA MET A 45 1.03 -0.62 -19.16
C MET A 45 0.99 0.74 -18.49
N SER A 46 0.69 1.82 -19.22
CA SER A 46 0.50 3.16 -18.63
C SER A 46 -0.43 3.09 -17.42
N ASN A 47 -1.59 2.43 -17.57
CA ASN A 47 -2.57 2.33 -16.50
C ASN A 47 -2.02 1.61 -15.26
N CYS A 48 -1.30 0.50 -15.42
CA CYS A 48 -0.64 -0.18 -14.29
C CYS A 48 0.39 0.73 -13.60
N THR A 49 1.29 1.35 -14.37
CA THR A 49 2.32 2.22 -13.79
C THR A 49 1.75 3.46 -13.10
N ASP A 50 0.67 4.03 -13.62
CA ASP A 50 0.01 5.19 -13.04
C ASP A 50 -0.71 4.82 -11.73
N ARG A 51 -1.37 3.66 -11.69
CA ARG A 51 -1.95 3.16 -10.42
C ARG A 51 -0.89 2.78 -9.40
N CYS A 52 0.26 2.24 -9.81
CA CYS A 52 1.39 2.02 -8.90
C CYS A 52 1.89 3.35 -8.29
N LYS A 53 1.98 4.44 -9.07
CA LYS A 53 2.37 5.76 -8.54
C LYS A 53 1.35 6.28 -7.52
N GLU A 54 0.05 6.21 -7.83
CA GLU A 54 -1.01 6.60 -6.89
C GLU A 54 -0.96 5.76 -5.60
N CYS A 55 -0.73 4.45 -5.73
CA CYS A 55 -0.54 3.54 -4.61
C CYS A 55 0.65 3.93 -3.73
N ILE A 56 1.80 4.24 -4.35
CA ILE A 56 3.01 4.68 -3.63
C ILE A 56 2.71 5.92 -2.79
N GLU A 57 2.08 6.94 -3.37
CA GLU A 57 1.77 8.17 -2.66
C GLU A 57 0.79 7.93 -1.50
N ALA A 58 -0.23 7.10 -1.69
CA ALA A 58 -1.16 6.73 -0.62
C ALA A 58 -0.46 5.96 0.52
N CYS A 59 0.41 4.99 0.19
CA CYS A 59 1.21 4.27 1.17
C CYS A 59 2.15 5.20 1.95
N ARG A 60 2.78 6.18 1.30
CA ARG A 60 3.64 7.18 1.95
C ARG A 60 2.86 8.02 2.96
N VAL A 61 1.66 8.46 2.60
CA VAL A 61 0.76 9.19 3.52
C VAL A 61 0.37 8.29 4.69
N CYS A 62 -0.01 7.03 4.43
CA CYS A 62 -0.34 6.06 5.48
C CYS A 62 0.82 5.87 6.46
N ILE A 63 2.04 5.63 5.97
CA ILE A 63 3.24 5.48 6.81
C ILE A 63 3.46 6.73 7.67
N LYS A 64 3.30 7.93 7.11
CA LYS A 64 3.47 9.18 7.85
C LYS A 64 2.47 9.31 8.99
N GLU A 65 1.19 9.01 8.75
CA GLU A 65 0.16 9.06 9.80
C GLU A 65 0.36 7.95 10.84
N CYS A 66 0.74 6.73 10.42
CA CYS A 66 1.08 5.64 11.35
C CYS A 66 2.23 6.05 12.28
N ASN A 67 3.30 6.65 11.76
CA ASN A 67 4.43 7.13 12.58
C ASN A 67 4.00 8.22 13.56
N THR A 68 3.14 9.13 13.12
CA THR A 68 2.62 10.20 13.98
C THR A 68 1.85 9.63 15.17
N VAL A 69 0.95 8.67 14.91
CA VAL A 69 0.18 7.99 15.96
C VAL A 69 1.07 7.10 16.81
N LEU A 70 2.08 6.45 16.24
CA LEU A 70 3.03 5.60 16.96
C LEU A 70 3.80 6.38 18.03
N GLU A 71 4.31 7.56 17.69
CA GLU A 71 5.01 8.43 18.65
C GLU A 71 4.07 8.94 19.74
N GLN A 72 2.83 9.28 19.40
CA GLN A 72 1.83 9.65 20.40
C GLN A 72 1.45 8.47 21.32
N ALA A 73 1.29 7.27 20.76
CA ALA A 73 0.98 6.07 21.52
C ALA A 73 2.11 5.73 22.52
N ARG A 74 3.37 5.81 22.08
CA ARG A 74 4.55 5.60 22.94
C ARG A 74 4.62 6.60 24.10
N THR A 75 4.38 7.89 23.83
CA THR A 75 4.41 8.92 24.88
C THR A 75 3.28 8.78 25.90
N GLN A 76 2.18 8.12 25.54
CA GLN A 76 1.00 7.94 26.39
C GLN A 76 0.93 6.55 27.04
N GLY A 77 1.86 5.62 26.73
CA GLY A 77 1.88 4.26 27.27
C GLY A 77 0.84 3.33 26.64
N HIS A 78 0.44 3.61 25.40
CA HIS A 78 -0.54 2.83 24.64
C HIS A 78 0.16 1.72 23.83
N ASP A 79 0.83 0.79 24.53
CA ASP A 79 1.70 -0.23 23.91
C ASP A 79 0.94 -1.19 22.98
N ASP A 80 -0.36 -1.38 23.20
CA ASP A 80 -1.23 -2.23 22.38
C ASP A 80 -1.23 -1.86 20.90
N TYR A 81 -1.07 -0.57 20.56
CA TYR A 81 -1.10 -0.11 19.17
C TYR A 81 0.27 -0.14 18.50
N VAL A 82 1.35 -0.22 19.27
CA VAL A 82 2.73 -0.10 18.76
C VAL A 82 3.01 -1.17 17.73
N GLN A 83 2.67 -2.42 18.03
CA GLN A 83 2.92 -3.55 17.12
C GLN A 83 2.10 -3.44 15.83
N ILE A 84 0.83 -3.07 15.95
CA ILE A 84 -0.09 -2.91 14.80
C ILE A 84 0.40 -1.82 13.86
N LEU A 85 0.77 -0.65 14.41
CA LEU A 85 1.27 0.48 13.62
C LEU A 85 2.61 0.16 12.95
N GLN A 86 3.52 -0.50 13.65
CA GLN A 86 4.80 -0.94 13.08
C GLN A 86 4.61 -1.93 11.94
N GLN A 87 3.68 -2.88 12.09
CA GLN A 87 3.36 -3.84 11.04
C GLN A 87 2.75 -3.14 9.82
N CYS A 88 1.81 -2.23 10.02
CA CYS A 88 1.23 -1.42 8.94
C CYS A 88 2.29 -0.60 8.19
N ILE A 89 3.22 0.03 8.91
CA ILE A 89 4.35 0.78 8.31
C ILE A 89 5.21 -0.14 7.45
N LYS A 90 5.55 -1.32 7.98
CA LYS A 90 6.38 -2.30 7.28
C LYS A 90 5.71 -2.75 5.98
N ASP A 91 4.44 -3.13 6.02
CA ASP A 91 3.75 -3.67 4.85
C ASP A 91 3.47 -2.59 3.79
N CYS A 92 3.16 -1.35 4.21
CA CYS A 92 3.12 -0.22 3.28
C CYS A 92 4.49 0.03 2.62
N GLY A 93 5.58 -0.12 3.38
CA GLY A 93 6.94 0.01 2.86
C GLY A 93 7.30 -1.04 1.82
N GLU A 94 6.91 -2.30 2.04
CA GLU A 94 7.08 -3.37 1.06
C GLU A 94 6.18 -3.19 -0.17
N CYS A 95 4.96 -2.70 0.02
CA CYS A 95 4.06 -2.32 -1.09
C CYS A 95 4.68 -1.23 -1.99
N ILE A 96 5.29 -0.20 -1.40
CA ILE A 96 6.00 0.85 -2.16
C ILE A 96 7.10 0.24 -3.02
N LYS A 97 7.98 -0.60 -2.44
CA LYS A 97 9.07 -1.26 -3.17
C LYS A 97 8.56 -2.12 -4.33
N ALA A 98 7.48 -2.86 -4.11
CA ALA A 98 6.88 -3.70 -5.14
C ALA A 98 6.26 -2.87 -6.28
N CYS A 99 5.61 -1.75 -5.96
CA CYS A 99 5.10 -0.80 -6.94
C CYS A 99 6.22 -0.13 -7.75
N GLU A 100 7.29 0.33 -7.09
CA GLU A 100 8.47 0.92 -7.76
C GLU A 100 9.14 -0.07 -8.71
N ASN A 101 9.32 -1.32 -8.29
CA ASN A 101 9.82 -2.38 -9.16
C ASN A 101 8.87 -2.66 -10.34
N THR A 102 7.56 -2.61 -10.13
CA THR A 102 6.56 -2.77 -11.20
C THR A 102 6.67 -1.65 -12.22
N ILE A 103 6.83 -0.41 -11.77
CA ILE A 103 7.04 0.74 -12.66
C ILE A 103 8.31 0.54 -13.49
N ASP A 104 9.42 0.10 -12.90
CA ASP A 104 10.69 -0.16 -13.61
C ASP A 104 10.53 -1.27 -14.68
N LYS A 105 9.99 -2.42 -14.29
CA LYS A 105 9.85 -3.60 -15.17
C LYS A 105 8.81 -3.40 -16.26
N CYS A 106 7.71 -2.72 -15.94
CA CYS A 106 6.73 -2.37 -16.95
C CYS A 106 7.28 -1.27 -17.87
N SER A 107 7.94 -0.22 -17.39
CA SER A 107 8.48 0.81 -18.30
C SER A 107 9.55 0.28 -19.27
N SER A 108 10.26 -0.80 -18.92
CA SER A 108 11.26 -1.45 -19.76
C SER A 108 10.71 -2.57 -20.66
N ASN A 109 9.40 -2.84 -20.64
CA ASN A 109 8.74 -3.96 -21.35
C ASN A 109 9.35 -5.34 -21.05
N LEU A 110 9.92 -5.54 -19.85
CA LEU A 110 10.57 -6.80 -19.48
C LEU A 110 10.27 -7.17 -18.03
N GLY A 111 9.65 -8.34 -17.82
CA GLY A 111 9.35 -8.87 -16.49
C GLY A 111 8.18 -8.16 -15.80
N CYS A 112 7.33 -7.45 -16.56
CA CYS A 112 6.18 -6.72 -16.04
C CYS A 112 5.16 -7.66 -15.40
N SER A 113 4.92 -8.85 -15.98
CA SER A 113 3.97 -9.82 -15.45
C SER A 113 4.36 -10.31 -14.06
N GLN A 114 5.63 -10.69 -13.89
CA GLN A 114 6.16 -11.12 -12.60
C GLN A 114 6.19 -9.98 -11.57
N ALA A 115 6.52 -8.76 -12.00
CA ALA A 115 6.50 -7.59 -11.12
C ALA A 115 5.07 -7.25 -10.65
N CYS A 116 4.10 -7.28 -11.56
CA CYS A 116 2.68 -7.10 -11.24
C CYS A 116 2.20 -8.13 -10.21
N LYS A 117 2.60 -9.40 -10.32
CA LYS A 117 2.25 -10.42 -9.33
C LYS A 117 2.77 -10.07 -7.93
N LEU A 118 4.05 -9.69 -7.83
CA LEU A 118 4.65 -9.27 -6.55
C LEU A 118 3.98 -8.01 -5.99
N CYS A 119 3.59 -7.08 -6.87
CA CYS A 119 2.84 -5.88 -6.51
C CYS A 119 1.45 -6.22 -5.96
N VAL A 120 0.72 -7.14 -6.58
CA VAL A 120 -0.58 -7.62 -6.09
C VAL A 120 -0.45 -8.24 -4.71
N ASP A 121 0.53 -9.13 -4.52
CA ASP A 121 0.78 -9.78 -3.22
C ASP A 121 1.09 -8.75 -2.13
N ALA A 122 1.95 -7.76 -2.43
CA ALA A 122 2.30 -6.70 -1.49
C ALA A 122 1.14 -5.74 -1.19
N CYS A 123 0.31 -5.41 -2.19
CA CYS A 123 -0.90 -4.61 -2.01
C CYS A 123 -1.92 -5.33 -1.11
N ASN A 124 -2.11 -6.64 -1.29
CA ASN A 124 -3.02 -7.43 -0.44
C ASN A 124 -2.56 -7.45 1.02
N LEU A 125 -1.25 -7.61 1.27
CA LEU A 125 -0.70 -7.50 2.62
C LEU A 125 -0.90 -6.10 3.21
N CYS A 126 -0.63 -5.06 2.41
CA CYS A 126 -0.84 -3.67 2.83
C CYS A 126 -2.30 -3.37 3.20
N ILE A 127 -3.26 -3.85 2.39
CA ILE A 127 -4.69 -3.74 2.67
C ILE A 127 -5.03 -4.42 4.00
N SER A 128 -4.62 -5.68 4.18
CA SER A 128 -4.90 -6.43 5.41
C SER A 128 -4.38 -5.73 6.66
N SER A 129 -3.18 -5.14 6.57
CA SER A 129 -2.59 -4.41 7.70
C SER A 129 -3.26 -3.06 7.96
N CYS A 130 -3.72 -2.37 6.91
CA CYS A 130 -4.53 -1.16 7.05
C CYS A 130 -5.90 -1.45 7.67
N ASP A 131 -6.59 -2.50 7.22
CA ASP A 131 -7.88 -2.95 7.78
C ASP A 131 -7.72 -3.29 9.27
N THR A 132 -6.71 -4.11 9.61
CA THR A 132 -6.40 -4.44 11.02
C THR A 132 -6.13 -3.18 11.85
N CYS A 133 -5.39 -2.20 11.28
CA CYS A 133 -5.12 -0.94 11.96
C CYS A 133 -6.41 -0.16 12.25
N ILE A 134 -7.31 -0.06 11.28
CA ILE A 134 -8.61 0.61 11.42
C ILE A 134 -9.49 -0.09 12.45
N GLU A 135 -9.59 -1.41 12.38
CA GLU A 135 -10.40 -2.22 13.30
C GLU A 135 -9.95 -2.05 14.75
N GLU A 136 -8.65 -2.23 15.01
CA GLU A 136 -8.09 -2.14 16.36
C GLU A 136 -8.21 -0.73 16.95
N ILE A 137 -8.02 0.30 16.12
CA ILE A 137 -8.23 1.69 16.53
C ILE A 137 -9.69 1.95 16.88
N ASN A 138 -10.63 1.45 16.08
CA ASN A 138 -12.05 1.69 16.30
C ASN A 138 -12.61 0.87 17.48
N ASN A 139 -12.09 -0.34 17.72
CA ASN A 139 -12.49 -1.20 18.83
C ASN A 139 -12.03 -0.69 20.20
N LYS A 140 -11.00 0.17 20.23
CA LYS A 140 -10.41 0.70 21.47
C LYS A 140 -10.63 2.22 21.67
N LYS A 141 -11.44 2.86 20.82
CA LYS A 141 -11.96 4.25 20.98
C LYS A 141 -13.02 4.33 22.08
#